data_AF-A0A832N5L5-F1
#
_entry.id   AF-A0A832N5L5-F1
#
_cell.length_a   1.000
_cell.length_b   1.000
_cell.length_c   1.000
_cell.angle_alpha   90.00
_cell.angle_beta   90.00
_cell.angle_gamma   90.00
#
_symmetry.space_group_name_H-M   'P 1'
#
loop_
_entity.id
_entity.type
_entity.pdbx_description
1 polymer ?
#
loop_
_entity_poly.entity_id
_entity_poly.type
_entity_poly.pdbx_seq_one_letter_code
_entity_poly.pdbx_strand_id
1 'polypeptide(L)'
;MRAFFWPAMGLLLSLAAAEARERLVILSPHWEGIRKEYHRAFVEWYRRRTGQEIEIVWLDMGGTSDDEKYIRSQFAQKPEGIGIDLFWGGGVDPYIRLAEEGYFQP
;
A
#
# COMPACT_ATOMS: atom_id res chain seq x y z
N MET A 1 -56.07 30.69 -0.86
CA MET A 1 -54.86 30.69 0.01
C MET A 1 -54.69 29.29 0.56
N ARG A 2 -53.61 28.52 0.47
CA ARG A 2 -52.30 28.54 -0.22
C ARG A 2 -52.00 27.06 -0.51
N ALA A 3 -51.77 26.70 -1.76
CA ALA A 3 -51.26 25.39 -2.13
C ALA A 3 -49.74 25.37 -1.88
N PHE A 4 -49.26 24.42 -1.08
CA PHE A 4 -47.83 24.16 -0.95
C PHE A 4 -47.45 23.06 -1.94
N PHE A 5 -46.94 23.49 -3.10
CA PHE A 5 -46.19 22.66 -4.03
C PHE A 5 -44.76 22.52 -3.46
N TRP A 6 -44.33 21.30 -3.14
CA TRP A 6 -42.92 21.00 -2.89
C TRP A 6 -42.38 20.26 -4.12
N PRO A 7 -41.49 20.84 -4.95
CA PRO A 7 -40.87 20.08 -6.01
C PRO A 7 -39.90 19.09 -5.36
N ALA A 8 -40.10 17.81 -5.65
CA ALA A 8 -39.14 16.76 -5.36
C ALA A 8 -37.86 17.06 -6.12
N MET A 9 -36.94 17.79 -5.48
CA MET A 9 -35.58 17.94 -5.95
C MET A 9 -34.82 16.66 -5.57
N GLY A 10 -35.11 15.59 -6.32
CA GLY A 10 -34.32 14.37 -6.32
C GLY A 10 -32.94 14.70 -6.84
N LEU A 11 -32.04 15.04 -5.92
CA LEU A 11 -30.62 15.20 -6.17
C LEU A 11 -30.12 13.85 -6.74
N LEU A 12 -29.89 13.82 -8.04
CA LEU A 12 -29.02 12.83 -8.68
C LEU A 12 -27.64 12.99 -8.04
N LEU A 13 -27.41 12.25 -6.96
CA LEU A 13 -26.07 11.96 -6.46
C LEU A 13 -25.33 11.29 -7.60
N SER A 14 -24.55 12.08 -8.34
CA SER A 14 -23.59 11.57 -9.29
C SER A 14 -22.72 10.55 -8.56
N LEU A 15 -22.85 9.28 -8.97
CA LEU A 15 -22.06 8.13 -8.55
C LEU A 15 -20.61 8.24 -9.06
N ALA A 16 -19.97 9.39 -8.90
CA ALA A 16 -18.52 9.45 -8.90
C ALA A 16 -18.07 9.18 -7.47
N ALA A 17 -18.34 7.97 -6.98
CA ALA A 17 -17.48 7.40 -5.95
C ALA A 17 -16.11 7.34 -6.63
N ALA A 18 -15.19 8.22 -6.22
CA ALA A 18 -13.80 8.06 -6.60
C ALA A 18 -13.40 6.66 -6.14
N GLU A 19 -13.31 5.72 -7.08
CA GLU A 19 -12.87 4.36 -6.80
C GLU A 19 -11.48 4.52 -6.19
N ALA A 20 -11.35 4.17 -4.91
CA ALA A 20 -10.09 4.30 -4.20
C ALA A 20 -9.08 3.46 -4.98
N ARG A 21 -8.12 4.13 -5.64
CA ARG A 21 -7.10 3.45 -6.42
C ARG A 21 -6.35 2.51 -5.47
N GLU A 22 -6.36 1.22 -5.77
CA GLU A 22 -5.64 0.27 -4.95
C GLU A 22 -4.16 0.65 -4.90
N ARG A 23 -3.57 0.56 -3.72
CA ARG A 23 -2.19 0.99 -3.45
C ARG A 23 -1.46 -0.10 -2.69
N LEU A 24 -0.23 -0.37 -3.10
CA LEU A 24 0.68 -1.32 -2.49
C LEU A 24 1.99 -0.61 -2.13
N VAL A 25 2.33 -0.56 -0.84
CA VAL A 25 3.56 0.05 -0.32
C VAL A 25 4.57 -1.05 0.01
N ILE A 26 5.68 -1.06 -0.73
CA ILE A 26 6.74 -2.06 -0.60
C ILE A 26 8.00 -1.39 -0.07
N LEU A 27 8.50 -1.84 1.07
CA LEU A 27 9.85 -1.54 1.56
C LEU A 27 10.84 -2.57 1.01
N SER A 28 11.87 -2.11 0.33
CA SER A 28 12.78 -3.02 -0.39
C SER A 28 14.18 -2.42 -0.51
N PRO A 29 15.23 -3.13 -0.05
CA PRO A 29 16.62 -2.70 -0.20
C PRO A 29 17.18 -3.02 -1.60
N HIS A 30 16.35 -3.52 -2.53
CA HIS A 30 16.79 -3.80 -3.88
C HIS A 30 17.07 -2.51 -4.66
N TRP A 31 18.15 -2.54 -5.43
CA TRP A 31 18.50 -1.44 -6.32
C TRP A 31 17.38 -1.12 -7.32
N GLU A 32 17.41 0.10 -7.86
CA GLU A 32 16.31 0.68 -8.63
C GLU A 32 15.82 -0.18 -9.81
N GLY A 33 16.70 -0.87 -10.53
CA GLY A 33 16.28 -1.64 -11.71
C GLY A 33 15.47 -2.88 -11.38
N ILE A 34 15.71 -3.56 -10.26
CA ILE A 34 14.81 -4.64 -9.80
C ILE A 34 13.43 -4.03 -9.50
N ARG A 35 13.39 -2.91 -8.76
CA ARG A 35 12.13 -2.25 -8.44
C ARG A 35 11.36 -1.81 -9.68
N LYS A 36 12.04 -1.22 -10.68
CA LYS A 36 11.44 -0.82 -11.96
C LYS A 36 10.91 -2.00 -12.76
N GLU A 37 11.68 -3.08 -12.87
CA GLU A 37 11.28 -4.28 -13.63
C GLU A 37 10.04 -4.92 -13.02
N TYR A 38 10.05 -5.14 -11.70
CA TYR A 38 8.92 -5.74 -10.99
C TYR A 38 7.73 -4.80 -10.89
N HIS A 39 7.93 -3.49 -10.77
CA HIS A 39 6.84 -2.52 -10.84
C HIS A 39 6.08 -2.68 -12.16
N ARG A 40 6.80 -2.58 -13.30
CA ARG A 40 6.19 -2.69 -14.63
C ARG A 40 5.47 -4.02 -14.79
N ALA A 41 6.16 -5.13 -14.49
CA ALA A 41 5.62 -6.47 -14.67
C ALA A 41 4.38 -6.72 -13.80
N PHE A 42 4.40 -6.28 -12.53
CA PHE A 42 3.30 -6.49 -11.61
C PHE A 42 2.08 -5.63 -11.94
N VAL A 43 2.26 -4.34 -12.29
CA VAL A 43 1.13 -3.49 -12.73
C VAL A 43 0.44 -4.08 -13.95
N GLU A 44 1.21 -4.51 -14.95
CA GLU A 44 0.65 -5.13 -16.16
C GLU A 44 -0.07 -6.45 -15.84
N TRP A 45 0.54 -7.30 -15.01
CA TRP A 45 -0.06 -8.54 -14.57
C TRP A 45 -1.35 -8.31 -13.76
N TYR A 46 -1.33 -7.38 -12.80
CA TYR A 46 -2.44 -7.05 -11.92
C TYR A 46 -3.64 -6.58 -12.74
N ARG A 47 -3.43 -5.60 -13.63
CA ARG A 47 -4.47 -5.12 -14.54
C ARG A 47 -5.07 -6.22 -15.41
N ARG A 48 -4.23 -7.10 -15.98
CA ARG A 48 -4.72 -8.24 -16.76
C ARG A 48 -5.53 -9.23 -15.92
N ARG A 49 -5.19 -9.38 -14.64
CA ARG A 49 -5.79 -10.38 -13.75
C ARG A 49 -7.08 -9.91 -13.10
N THR A 50 -7.14 -8.66 -12.67
CA THR A 50 -8.25 -8.09 -11.89
C THR A 50 -9.12 -7.12 -12.71
N GLY A 51 -8.59 -6.57 -13.80
CA GLY A 51 -9.22 -5.48 -14.55
C GLY A 51 -9.06 -4.10 -13.91
N GLN A 52 -8.39 -4.00 -12.75
CA GLN A 52 -8.21 -2.77 -11.99
C GLN A 52 -6.79 -2.23 -12.13
N GLU A 53 -6.62 -0.93 -11.88
CA GLU A 53 -5.31 -0.28 -11.83
C GLU A 53 -4.80 -0.25 -10.38
N ILE A 54 -3.49 -0.41 -10.20
CA ILE A 54 -2.83 -0.36 -8.88
C ILE A 54 -1.73 0.70 -8.90
N GLU A 55 -1.49 1.36 -7.76
CA GLU A 55 -0.32 2.19 -7.50
C GLU A 55 0.68 1.40 -6.63
N ILE A 56 1.93 1.27 -7.07
CA ILE A 56 2.99 0.68 -6.25
C ILE A 56 3.93 1.77 -5.78
N VAL A 57 4.10 1.88 -4.46
CA VAL A 57 5.04 2.81 -3.83
C VAL A 57 6.21 2.03 -3.25
N TRP A 58 7.41 2.39 -3.71
CA TRP A 58 8.65 1.76 -3.28
C TRP A 58 9.34 2.64 -2.25
N LEU A 59 9.66 2.05 -1.11
CA LEU A 59 10.48 2.65 -0.06
C LEU A 59 11.83 1.93 0.01
N ASP A 60 12.86 2.67 0.39
CA ASP A 60 14.21 2.17 0.67
C ASP A 60 14.89 3.18 1.60
N MET A 61 15.37 2.70 2.75
CA MET A 61 15.99 3.52 3.79
C MET A 61 17.52 3.50 3.75
N GLY A 62 18.13 2.95 2.69
CA GLY A 62 19.57 2.86 2.52
C GLY A 62 20.11 1.42 2.49
N GLY A 63 19.22 0.43 2.42
CA GLY A 63 19.54 -0.99 2.43
C GLY A 63 18.96 -1.75 3.64
N THR A 64 19.19 -3.06 3.67
CA THR A 64 18.53 -3.99 4.61
C THR A 64 18.60 -3.56 6.07
N SER A 65 19.79 -3.21 6.54
CA SER A 65 20.01 -2.86 7.95
C SER A 65 19.25 -1.60 8.35
N ASP A 66 19.09 -0.64 7.44
CA ASP A 66 18.39 0.60 7.71
C ASP A 66 16.88 0.44 7.54
N ASP A 67 16.43 -0.40 6.61
CA ASP A 67 15.03 -0.82 6.49
C ASP A 67 14.55 -1.52 7.78
N GLU A 68 15.36 -2.44 8.33
CA GLU A 68 15.04 -3.09 9.60
C GLU A 68 14.93 -2.09 10.78
N LYS A 69 15.88 -1.16 10.89
CA LYS A 69 15.84 -0.11 11.93
C LYS A 69 14.61 0.78 11.76
N TYR A 70 14.26 1.09 10.51
CA TYR A 70 13.08 1.87 10.18
C TYR A 70 11.80 1.17 10.62
N ILE A 71 11.64 -0.14 10.31
CA ILE A 71 10.49 -0.95 10.75
C ILE A 71 10.37 -0.89 12.28
N ARG A 72 11.45 -1.21 13.01
CA ARG A 72 11.48 -1.17 14.49
C ARG A 72 11.07 0.20 15.02
N SER A 73 11.65 1.27 14.46
CA SER A 73 11.36 2.65 14.86
C SER A 73 9.91 3.06 14.60
N GLN A 74 9.32 2.63 13.48
CA GLN A 74 7.93 2.94 13.16
C GLN A 74 6.96 2.15 14.05
N PHE A 75 7.20 0.85 14.30
CA PHE A 75 6.31 0.06 15.17
C PHE A 75 6.39 0.50 16.63
N ALA A 76 7.55 0.95 17.11
CA ALA A 76 7.67 1.56 18.44
C ALA A 76 6.75 2.79 18.62
N GLN A 77 6.43 3.50 17.53
CA GLN A 77 5.54 4.67 17.53
C GLN A 77 4.10 4.35 17.12
N LYS A 78 3.92 3.33 16.28
CA LYS A 78 2.65 2.94 15.65
C LYS A 78 2.47 1.42 15.74
N PRO A 79 2.18 0.87 16.93
CA PRO A 79 2.14 -0.58 17.16
C PRO A 79 1.07 -1.30 16.33
N GLU A 80 -0.01 -0.61 15.97
CA GLU A 80 -1.12 -1.16 15.17
C GLU A 80 -0.77 -1.31 13.67
N GLY A 81 0.29 -0.66 13.20
CA GLY A 81 0.69 -0.71 11.79
C GLY A 81 1.45 0.52 11.32
N ILE A 82 2.37 0.28 10.37
CA ILE A 82 3.31 1.30 9.90
C ILE A 82 3.05 1.79 8.46
N GLY A 83 1.96 1.30 7.83
CA GLY A 83 1.59 1.68 6.47
C GLY A 83 2.51 1.11 5.37
N ILE A 84 3.19 -0.01 5.67
CA ILE A 84 3.94 -0.81 4.72
C ILE A 84 3.23 -2.15 4.59
N ASP A 85 2.92 -2.55 3.37
CA ASP A 85 2.18 -3.78 3.06
C ASP A 85 3.13 -4.97 2.87
N LEU A 86 4.33 -4.73 2.35
CA LEU A 86 5.31 -5.76 2.05
C LEU A 86 6.74 -5.29 2.34
N PHE A 87 7.51 -6.10 3.06
CA PHE A 87 8.96 -6.01 3.09
C PHE A 87 9.55 -7.09 2.16
N TRP A 88 10.41 -6.69 1.21
CA TRP A 88 10.94 -7.63 0.20
C TRP A 88 12.42 -7.38 -0.13
N GLY A 89 13.25 -8.41 0.06
CA GLY A 89 14.70 -8.39 -0.15
C GLY A 89 15.51 -8.50 1.14
N GLY A 90 16.82 -8.31 1.02
CA GLY A 90 17.72 -8.18 2.17
C GLY A 90 18.21 -9.47 2.82
N GLY A 91 17.88 -10.65 2.28
CA GLY A 91 18.29 -11.96 2.83
C GLY A 91 17.27 -12.52 3.83
N VAL A 92 17.58 -13.67 4.44
CA VAL A 92 16.63 -14.41 5.29
C VAL A 92 16.64 -13.91 6.74
N ASP A 93 17.82 -13.61 7.29
CA ASP A 93 17.99 -13.23 8.70
C ASP A 93 17.14 -12.02 9.17
N PRO A 94 16.93 -10.96 8.35
CA PRO A 94 16.02 -9.88 8.73
C PRO A 94 14.59 -10.38 8.97
N TYR A 95 14.11 -11.34 8.18
CA TYR A 95 12.74 -11.82 8.32
C TYR A 95 12.54 -12.63 9.58
N ILE A 96 13.51 -13.48 9.92
CA ILE A 96 13.46 -14.27 11.16
C ILE A 96 13.38 -13.32 12.35
N ARG A 97 14.28 -12.34 12.42
CA ARG A 97 14.32 -11.38 13.54
C ARG A 97 13.05 -10.54 13.64
N LEU A 98 12.58 -9.96 12.53
CA LEU A 98 11.37 -9.14 12.54
C LEU A 98 10.09 -9.96 12.82
N ALA A 99 10.05 -11.24 12.41
CA ALA A 99 8.95 -12.15 12.74
C ALA A 99 8.96 -12.52 14.23
N GLU A 100 10.12 -12.83 14.81
CA GLU A 100 10.27 -13.06 16.26
C GLU A 100 9.85 -11.84 17.09
N GLU A 101 10.07 -10.64 16.56
CA GLU A 101 9.63 -9.37 17.14
C GLU A 101 8.12 -9.08 16.92
N GLY A 102 7.41 -9.92 16.15
CA GLY A 102 5.97 -9.81 15.93
C GLY A 102 5.54 -8.77 14.89
N TYR A 103 6.44 -8.33 14.01
CA TYR A 103 6.13 -7.28 13.03
C TYR A 103 5.56 -7.79 11.70
N PHE A 104 5.44 -9.10 11.52
CA PHE A 104 4.80 -9.70 10.35
C PHE A 104 3.52 -10.42 10.73
N GLN A 105 2.60 -10.46 9.76
CA GLN A 105 1.41 -11.30 9.86
C GLN A 105 1.80 -12.78 9.72
N PRO A 106 1.10 -13.71 10.41
CA PRO A 106 1.35 -15.15 10.33
C PRO A 106 1.20 -15.76 8.94
#